data_AF-A0AAV1KI81-F1
#
_entry.id   AF-A0AAV1KI81-F1
#
_cell.length_a   1.000
_cell.length_b   1.000
_cell.length_c   1.000
_cell.angle_alpha   90.00
_cell.angle_beta   90.00
_cell.angle_gamma   90.00
#
_symmetry.space_group_name_H-M   'P 1'
#
loop_
_entity.id
_entity.type
_entity.pdbx_description
1 polymer ?
#
loop_
_entity_poly.entity_id
_entity_poly.type
_entity_poly.pdbx_seq_one_letter_code
_entity_poly.pdbx_strand_id
1 'polypeptide(L)'
;MPPKRALWSEDDLIAAVRAVQRGALNAYKAAEIYKVPRRTIRNHLQSGSSKKSLGRKPILNDKEEAQLVQRRIRYSEMGLPVTPRILRRLMYKYCEQNNIKHNFNYEGKRAGKDWFKAFMKTP
;
A
#
# COMPACT_ATOMS: atom_id res chain seq x y z
N MET A 1 -4.87 -24.52 1.45
CA MET A 1 -4.07 -23.29 1.30
C MET A 1 -4.85 -22.28 0.47
N PRO A 2 -4.77 -20.97 0.75
CA PRO A 2 -5.37 -19.97 -0.12
C PRO A 2 -4.71 -20.00 -1.51
N PRO A 3 -5.46 -19.79 -2.61
CA PRO A 3 -4.91 -19.86 -3.97
C PRO A 3 -3.86 -18.76 -4.20
N LYS A 4 -2.80 -19.09 -4.93
CA LYS A 4 -1.76 -18.12 -5.33
C LYS A 4 -2.39 -17.06 -6.25
N ARG A 5 -2.35 -15.80 -5.84
CA ARG A 5 -2.91 -14.65 -6.59
C ARG A 5 -1.81 -13.90 -7.32
N ALA A 6 -2.16 -13.27 -8.43
CA ALA A 6 -1.27 -12.40 -9.23
C ALA A 6 0.08 -13.05 -9.58
N LEU A 7 0.01 -14.13 -10.35
CA LEU A 7 1.17 -14.89 -10.83
C LEU A 7 2.04 -14.15 -11.87
N TRP A 8 1.58 -12.99 -12.37
CA TRP A 8 2.31 -12.13 -13.30
C TRP A 8 3.36 -11.27 -12.57
N SER A 9 4.47 -10.93 -13.23
CA SER A 9 5.52 -10.07 -12.67
C SER A 9 5.13 -8.57 -12.74
N GLU A 10 5.77 -7.75 -11.92
CA GLU A 10 5.57 -6.29 -11.99
C GLU A 10 6.07 -5.72 -13.33
N ASP A 11 7.12 -6.30 -13.90
CA ASP A 11 7.64 -5.95 -15.21
C ASP A 11 6.64 -6.25 -16.34
N ASP A 12 5.96 -7.41 -16.27
CA ASP A 12 4.89 -7.76 -17.23
C ASP A 12 3.74 -6.76 -17.16
N LEU A 13 3.37 -6.33 -15.95
CA LEU A 13 2.35 -5.31 -15.75
C LEU A 13 2.77 -3.97 -16.36
N ILE A 14 3.99 -3.52 -16.08
CA ILE A 14 4.53 -2.26 -16.61
C ILE A 14 4.58 -2.30 -18.14
N ALA A 15 5.06 -3.40 -18.72
CA ALA A 15 5.14 -3.58 -20.17
C ALA A 15 3.74 -3.58 -20.80
N ALA A 16 2.79 -4.32 -20.23
CA ALA A 16 1.41 -4.37 -20.69
C ALA A 16 0.73 -2.99 -20.65
N VAL A 17 0.86 -2.26 -19.54
CA VAL A 17 0.27 -0.93 -19.36
C VAL A 17 0.88 0.07 -20.36
N ARG A 18 2.21 0.09 -20.51
CA ARG A 18 2.89 0.97 -21.47
C ARG A 18 2.51 0.69 -22.92
N ALA A 19 2.41 -0.58 -23.30
CA ALA A 19 2.01 -0.97 -24.66
C ALA A 19 0.61 -0.48 -25.01
N VAL A 20 -0.32 -0.50 -24.04
CA VAL A 20 -1.67 0.03 -24.21
C VAL A 20 -1.70 1.55 -24.20
N GLN A 21 -0.95 2.21 -23.31
CA GLN A 21 -0.87 3.69 -23.26
C GLN A 21 -0.31 4.29 -24.56
N ARG A 22 0.66 3.62 -25.20
CA ARG A 22 1.25 4.03 -26.47
C ARG A 22 0.38 3.73 -27.69
N GLY A 23 -0.79 3.09 -27.51
CA GLY A 23 -1.66 2.67 -28.61
C GLY A 23 -1.14 1.50 -29.44
N ALA A 24 -0.01 0.88 -29.07
CA ALA A 24 0.57 -0.24 -29.80
C ALA A 24 -0.27 -1.52 -29.70
N LEU A 25 -0.92 -1.74 -28.55
CA LEU A 25 -1.80 -2.88 -28.30
C LEU A 25 -3.10 -2.43 -27.63
N ASN A 26 -4.19 -3.16 -27.90
CA ASN A 26 -5.39 -3.04 -27.07
C ASN A 26 -5.25 -3.88 -25.79
N ALA A 27 -6.04 -3.57 -24.77
CA ALA A 27 -5.97 -4.25 -23.46
C ALA A 27 -6.26 -5.76 -23.52
N TYR A 28 -6.91 -6.25 -24.57
CA TYR A 28 -7.14 -7.67 -24.78
C TYR A 28 -5.86 -8.37 -25.26
N LYS A 29 -5.24 -7.87 -26.34
CA LYS A 29 -3.96 -8.39 -26.86
C LYS A 29 -2.83 -8.30 -25.83
N ALA A 30 -2.77 -7.21 -25.07
CA ALA A 30 -1.80 -7.07 -23.99
C ALA A 30 -1.99 -8.14 -22.90
N ALA A 31 -3.22 -8.52 -22.58
CA ALA A 31 -3.47 -9.57 -21.59
C ALA A 31 -2.99 -10.95 -22.05
N GLU A 32 -3.11 -11.24 -23.33
CA GLU A 32 -2.68 -12.51 -23.93
C GLU A 32 -1.15 -12.65 -23.97
N ILE A 33 -0.46 -11.56 -24.33
CA ILE A 33 1.01 -11.52 -24.48
C ILE A 33 1.68 -11.52 -23.11
N TYR A 34 1.31 -10.59 -22.23
CA TYR A 34 1.99 -10.39 -20.95
C TYR A 34 1.41 -11.24 -19.81
N LYS A 35 0.38 -12.06 -20.09
CA LYS A 35 -0.31 -12.91 -19.09
C LYS A 35 -0.84 -12.14 -17.87
N VAL A 36 -1.09 -10.85 -18.02
CA VAL A 36 -1.71 -9.99 -17.01
C VAL A 36 -3.21 -9.89 -17.31
N PRO A 37 -4.12 -10.16 -16.35
CA PRO A 37 -5.55 -10.08 -16.62
C PRO A 37 -5.99 -8.71 -17.17
N ARG A 38 -6.85 -8.71 -18.19
CA ARG A 38 -7.37 -7.49 -18.84
C ARG A 38 -7.92 -6.46 -17.84
N ARG A 39 -8.65 -6.92 -16.83
CA ARG A 39 -9.20 -6.05 -15.77
C ARG A 39 -8.11 -5.38 -14.95
N THR A 40 -7.03 -6.11 -14.65
CA THR A 40 -5.85 -5.56 -13.97
C THR A 40 -5.22 -4.46 -14.81
N ILE A 41 -4.94 -4.70 -16.10
CA ILE A 41 -4.38 -3.69 -17.01
C ILE A 41 -5.25 -2.43 -17.03
N ARG A 42 -6.58 -2.58 -17.17
CA ARG A 42 -7.52 -1.45 -17.16
C ARG A 42 -7.50 -0.68 -15.84
N ASN A 43 -7.47 -1.37 -14.69
CA ASN A 43 -7.41 -0.73 -13.38
C ASN A 43 -6.11 0.08 -13.21
N HIS A 44 -4.98 -0.43 -13.69
CA HIS A 44 -3.70 0.27 -13.67
C HIS A 44 -3.68 1.47 -14.62
N LEU A 45 -4.31 1.36 -15.80
CA LEU A 45 -4.50 2.51 -16.70
C LEU A 45 -5.35 3.62 -16.06
N GLN A 46 -6.43 3.26 -15.36
CA GLN A 46 -7.29 4.23 -14.68
C GLN A 46 -6.63 4.86 -13.45
N SER A 47 -5.87 4.07 -12.69
CA SER A 47 -5.21 4.55 -11.48
C SER A 47 -3.89 5.29 -11.73
N GLY A 48 -3.30 5.15 -12.92
CA GLY A 48 -1.99 5.71 -13.28
C GLY A 48 -0.80 5.06 -12.57
N SER A 49 -1.03 4.12 -11.65
CA SER A 49 0.04 3.40 -10.94
C SER A 49 0.39 2.13 -11.70
N SER A 50 1.68 1.87 -11.92
CA SER A 50 2.16 0.58 -12.42
C SER A 50 2.73 -0.32 -11.32
N LYS A 51 2.57 0.08 -10.05
CA LYS A 51 3.08 -0.71 -8.92
C LYS A 51 2.20 -1.93 -8.67
N LYS A 52 2.80 -3.11 -8.53
CA LYS A 52 2.11 -4.34 -8.14
C LYS A 52 1.74 -4.28 -6.66
N SER A 53 0.53 -3.83 -6.37
CA SER A 53 -0.03 -3.83 -5.02
C SER A 53 -1.18 -4.83 -4.90
N LEU A 54 -1.02 -5.84 -4.04
CA LEU A 54 -2.11 -6.74 -3.67
C LEU A 54 -2.71 -6.35 -2.32
N GLY A 55 -4.03 -6.33 -2.25
CA GLY A 55 -4.77 -6.08 -1.02
C GLY A 55 -5.19 -4.62 -0.85
N ARG A 56 -5.45 -4.25 0.40
CA ARG A 56 -5.97 -2.92 0.76
C ARG A 56 -4.88 -1.87 0.61
N LYS A 57 -5.25 -0.71 0.06
CA LYS A 57 -4.36 0.46 0.01
C LYS A 57 -3.93 0.87 1.43
N PRO A 58 -2.68 1.34 1.61
CA PRO A 58 -2.23 1.86 2.89
C PRO A 58 -3.11 3.04 3.33
N ILE A 59 -3.21 3.23 4.65
CA ILE A 59 -4.01 4.32 5.25
C ILE A 59 -3.29 5.66 5.11
N LEU A 60 -1.96 5.62 5.16
CA LEU A 60 -1.09 6.77 4.98
C LEU A 60 -0.54 6.78 3.55
N ASN A 61 -0.16 7.97 3.08
CA ASN A 61 0.66 8.09 1.88
C ASN A 61 2.15 7.86 2.20
N ASP A 62 2.95 7.59 1.17
CA ASP A 62 4.40 7.31 1.30
C ASP A 62 5.16 8.40 2.06
N LYS A 63 4.77 9.68 1.93
CA LYS A 63 5.41 10.81 2.61
C LYS A 63 5.09 10.83 4.11
N GLU A 64 3.84 10.62 4.47
CA GLU A 64 3.39 10.54 5.85
C GLU A 64 4.00 9.34 6.57
N GLU A 65 4.07 8.19 5.88
CA GLU A 65 4.69 6.98 6.41
C GLU A 65 6.17 7.23 6.71
N ALA A 66 6.92 7.84 5.77
CA ALA A 66 8.32 8.20 5.95
C ALA A 66 8.52 9.17 7.14
N GLN A 67 7.65 10.18 7.28
CA GLN A 67 7.73 11.10 8.42
C GLN A 67 7.51 10.40 9.76
N LEU A 68 6.61 9.42 9.83
CA LEU A 68 6.39 8.64 11.06
C LEU A 68 7.58 7.74 11.39
N VAL A 69 8.21 7.12 10.40
CA VAL A 69 9.44 6.33 10.58
C VAL A 69 10.57 7.21 11.11
N GLN A 70 10.78 8.39 10.51
CA GLN A 70 11.80 9.34 10.96
C GLN A 70 11.57 9.79 12.41
N ARG A 71 10.32 10.11 12.77
CA ARG A 71 9.97 10.48 14.15
C ARG A 71 10.27 9.34 15.13
N ARG A 72 9.93 8.10 14.77
CA ARG A 72 10.23 6.92 15.59
C ARG A 72 11.73 6.78 15.85
N ILE A 73 12.57 6.92 14.82
CA ILE A 73 14.03 6.85 14.94
C ILE A 73 14.54 7.93 15.89
N ARG A 74 14.12 9.19 15.66
CA ARG A 74 14.49 10.33 16.52
C ARG A 74 14.15 10.11 17.99
N TYR A 75 12.95 9.60 18.28
CA TYR A 75 12.55 9.28 19.65
C TYR A 75 13.40 8.16 20.27
N SER A 76 13.77 7.16 19.48
CA SER A 76 14.67 6.09 19.92
C SER A 76 16.06 6.61 20.25
N GLU A 77 16.61 7.52 19.44
CA GLU A 77 17.92 8.16 19.67
C GLU A 77 17.93 9.01 20.94
N MET A 78 16.80 9.61 21.30
CA MET A 78 16.62 10.39 22.53
C MET A 78 16.38 9.53 23.79
N GLY A 79 16.51 8.20 23.68
CA GLY A 79 16.28 7.28 24.81
C GLY A 79 14.81 7.05 25.15
N LEU A 80 13.88 7.45 24.26
CA LEU A 80 12.43 7.29 24.43
C LEU A 80 11.86 6.36 23.36
N PRO A 81 12.08 5.03 23.44
CA PRO A 81 11.63 4.11 22.41
C PRO A 81 10.09 4.12 22.29
N VAL A 82 9.59 4.39 21.08
CA VAL A 82 8.16 4.37 20.80
C VAL A 82 7.65 2.92 20.82
N THR A 83 6.97 2.55 21.90
CA THR A 83 6.41 1.19 22.03
C THR A 83 5.30 0.95 21.01
N PRO A 84 5.06 -0.31 20.59
CA PRO A 84 3.97 -0.66 19.67
C PRO A 84 2.59 -0.20 20.15
N ARG A 85 2.37 -0.16 21.46
CA ARG A 85 1.09 0.30 22.06
C ARG A 85 0.90 1.79 21.85
N ILE A 86 1.95 2.58 22.08
CA ILE A 86 1.93 4.04 21.90
C ILE A 86 1.73 4.35 20.42
N LEU A 87 2.51 3.74 19.52
CA LEU A 87 2.41 4.01 18.09
C LEU A 87 1.01 3.75 17.54
N ARG A 88 0.39 2.61 17.89
CA ARG A 88 -0.98 2.29 17.45
C ARG A 88 -2.03 3.28 17.96
N ARG A 89 -1.84 3.83 19.17
CA ARG A 89 -2.75 4.85 19.72
C ARG A 89 -2.52 6.21 19.06
N LEU A 90 -1.27 6.59 18.82
CA LEU A 90 -0.91 7.80 18.09
C LEU A 90 -1.47 7.76 16.66
N MET A 91 -1.36 6.62 15.99
CA MET A 91 -1.87 6.46 14.64
C MET A 91 -3.40 6.64 14.57
N TYR A 92 -4.15 6.04 15.51
CA TYR A 92 -5.59 6.27 15.59
C TYR A 92 -5.90 7.76 15.76
N LYS A 93 -5.24 8.43 16.71
CA LYS A 93 -5.42 9.87 16.93
C LYS A 93 -5.08 10.70 15.70
N TYR A 94 -3.98 10.37 15.02
CA TYR A 94 -3.56 11.07 13.81
C TYR A 94 -4.63 10.99 12.72
N CYS A 95 -5.20 9.80 12.49
CA CYS A 95 -6.24 9.67 11.48
C CYS A 95 -7.52 10.44 11.84
N GLU A 96 -7.96 10.39 13.10
CA GLU A 96 -9.14 11.14 13.54
C GLU A 96 -8.91 12.66 13.44
N GLN A 97 -7.73 13.15 13.84
CA GLN A 97 -7.37 14.58 13.78
C GLN A 97 -7.27 15.11 12.35
N ASN A 98 -6.83 14.27 11.40
CA ASN A 98 -6.67 14.65 10.00
C ASN A 98 -7.87 14.20 9.13
N ASN A 99 -8.96 13.72 9.73
CA ASN A 99 -10.13 13.18 9.04
C ASN A 99 -9.79 12.10 7.98
N ILE A 100 -8.76 11.29 8.26
CA ILE A 100 -8.35 10.18 7.39
C ILE A 100 -9.23 8.98 7.69
N LYS A 101 -9.98 8.53 6.68
CA LYS A 101 -10.83 7.34 6.80
C LYS A 101 -10.01 6.09 7.12
N HIS A 102 -10.26 5.47 8.26
CA HIS A 102 -9.60 4.24 8.70
C HIS A 102 -10.61 3.16 9.12
N ASN A 103 -10.13 1.93 9.29
CA ASN A 103 -10.91 0.80 9.84
C ASN A 103 -10.41 0.35 11.21
N PHE A 104 -9.69 1.22 11.93
CA PHE A 104 -9.24 0.91 13.27
C PHE A 104 -10.40 0.77 14.25
N ASN A 105 -10.09 0.19 15.41
CA ASN A 105 -11.08 -0.02 16.46
C ASN A 105 -11.39 1.33 17.15
N TYR A 106 -12.62 1.79 17.02
CA TYR A 106 -13.14 3.04 17.61
C TYR A 106 -13.31 2.95 19.13
N GLU A 107 -13.75 1.81 19.68
CA GLU A 107 -13.87 1.60 21.12
C GLU A 107 -12.49 1.60 21.80
N GLY A 108 -11.56 0.83 21.23
CA GLY A 108 -10.19 0.69 21.72
C GLY A 108 -9.26 1.86 21.37
N LYS A 109 -9.72 2.81 20.54
CA LYS A 109 -9.01 4.01 20.07
C LYS A 109 -7.55 3.75 19.68
N ARG A 110 -7.34 2.69 18.88
CA ARG A 110 -6.00 2.22 18.49
C ARG A 110 -6.01 1.46 17.17
N ALA A 111 -4.91 1.58 16.43
CA ALA A 111 -4.67 0.79 15.23
C ALA A 111 -4.54 -0.71 15.54
N GLY A 112 -4.91 -1.54 14.56
CA GLY A 112 -4.85 -3.00 14.64
C GLY A 112 -3.42 -3.54 14.72
N LYS A 113 -3.29 -4.78 15.19
CA LYS A 113 -1.98 -5.48 15.23
C LYS A 113 -1.43 -5.73 13.82
N ASP A 114 -2.28 -6.07 12.87
CA ASP A 114 -1.86 -6.35 11.49
C ASP A 114 -1.37 -5.10 10.77
N TRP A 115 -2.02 -3.97 11.00
CA TRP A 115 -1.53 -2.67 10.52
C TRP A 115 -0.12 -2.40 11.05
N PHE A 116 0.11 -2.60 12.36
CA PHE A 116 1.43 -2.38 12.94
C PHE A 116 2.50 -3.32 12.35
N LYS A 117 2.17 -4.60 12.13
CA LYS A 117 3.09 -5.54 11.49
C LYS A 117 3.43 -5.13 10.05
N ALA A 118 2.45 -4.67 9.29
CA ALA A 118 2.66 -4.17 7.93
C ALA A 118 3.55 -2.91 7.92
N PHE A 119 3.26 -1.95 8.80
CA PHE A 119 4.04 -0.72 8.98
C PHE A 119 5.48 -0.96 9.45
N MET A 120 5.75 -2.06 10.17
CA MET A 120 7.12 -2.40 10.58
C MET A 120 7.89 -3.18 9.51
N LYS A 121 7.20 -3.66 8.46
CA LYS A 121 7.83 -4.39 7.35
C LYS A 121 8.23 -3.45 6.21
N THR A 122 7.64 -2.27 6.14
CA THR A 122 8.09 -1.19 5.26
C THR A 122 9.48 -0.72 5.74
N PRO A 123 10.48 -0.66 4.84
CA PRO A 123 11.85 -0.30 5.18
C PRO A 123 11.98 1.16 5.63
#